data_AF-A0A1A9LCN5-F1
#
_entry.id   AF-A0A1A9LCN5-F1
#
_cell.length_a   1.000
_cell.length_b   1.000
_cell.length_c   1.000
_cell.angle_alpha   90.00
_cell.angle_beta   90.00
_cell.angle_gamma   90.00
#
_symmetry.space_group_name_H-M   'P 1'
#
loop_
_entity.id
_entity.type
_entity.pdbx_description
1 polymer ?
#
loop_
_entity_poly.entity_id
_entity_poly.type
_entity_poly.pdbx_seq_one_letter_code
_entity_poly.pdbx_strand_id
1 'polypeptide(L)'
;MKITIVAGARPNFMKISPIIKAIEKLRTEKNPISYRLIHTGQHYNANLSDTFFEELQIPHPNENFNVKSGTQAEQTAGIMIAFEKELTENRPDFVLVVGDVTSTMACSIVTKKANIALIHVEAGIRSGDITMPEEINRMVTDSITDYFFTTSEKASENLLKAGHSKENIFFVGNVMIDTLLQNLTRIKKPVFWDDLNLTSKNYYLLTLHRPSNVDDGSSFIELLKQIMEQAEEAPIIFPVHPRTQQILAETQNEFKNLHLVEPQGYLNFIYLLKNSQAILTDSGGITEEASILNVPCITFRNSTERPETCELGTNVLVANDKEKISQAFEKLKNGKWKETQNIPLWDGKASERIISTLLKIHYG
;
A
#
# COMPACT_ATOMS: atom_id res chain seq x y z
N MET A 1 1.28 -28.53 -3.25
CA MET A 1 0.86 -27.12 -3.40
C MET A 1 1.95 -26.25 -4.04
N LYS A 2 1.72 -25.80 -5.27
CA LYS A 2 2.51 -24.80 -6.00
C LYS A 2 1.67 -23.54 -6.19
N ILE A 3 2.19 -22.39 -5.76
CA ILE A 3 1.53 -21.09 -5.88
C ILE A 3 2.28 -20.22 -6.89
N THR A 4 1.57 -19.61 -7.84
CA THR A 4 2.13 -18.50 -8.62
C THR A 4 1.71 -17.18 -7.98
N ILE A 5 2.66 -16.41 -7.47
CA ILE A 5 2.46 -15.10 -6.83
C ILE A 5 2.73 -14.01 -7.85
N VAL A 6 1.77 -13.10 -8.03
CA VAL A 6 1.87 -12.02 -9.01
C VAL A 6 2.09 -10.68 -8.31
N ALA A 7 3.07 -9.91 -8.78
CA ALA A 7 3.26 -8.52 -8.41
C ALA A 7 3.51 -7.66 -9.66
N GLY A 8 2.79 -6.54 -9.77
CA GLY A 8 2.96 -5.61 -10.89
C GLY A 8 3.56 -4.27 -10.50
N ALA A 9 3.33 -3.84 -9.26
CA ALA A 9 3.74 -2.54 -8.78
C ALA A 9 4.32 -2.57 -7.35
N ARG A 10 4.98 -1.48 -6.95
CA ARG A 10 5.54 -1.23 -5.61
C ARG A 10 4.58 -1.56 -4.46
N PRO A 11 3.29 -1.15 -4.49
CA PRO A 11 2.35 -1.54 -3.45
C PRO A 11 2.13 -3.06 -3.36
N ASN A 12 2.34 -3.82 -4.44
CA ASN A 12 2.29 -5.28 -4.40
C ASN A 12 3.53 -5.88 -3.73
N PHE A 13 4.73 -5.34 -3.96
CA PHE A 13 5.98 -5.84 -3.36
C PHE A 13 5.89 -5.87 -1.83
N MET A 14 5.34 -4.80 -1.26
CA MET A 14 5.09 -4.71 0.18
C MET A 14 4.12 -5.79 0.68
N LYS A 15 3.18 -6.27 -0.15
CA LYS A 15 2.20 -7.29 0.25
C LYS A 15 2.73 -8.71 0.05
N ILE A 16 3.54 -8.94 -0.98
CA ILE A 16 4.06 -10.28 -1.29
C ILE A 16 5.28 -10.69 -0.43
N SER A 17 6.08 -9.73 0.04
CA SER A 17 7.24 -10.01 0.91
C SER A 17 6.89 -10.87 2.14
N PRO A 18 5.89 -10.50 2.98
CA PRO A 18 5.53 -11.29 4.15
C PRO A 18 4.90 -12.63 3.76
N ILE A 19 4.17 -12.70 2.64
CA ILE A 19 3.58 -13.94 2.12
C ILE A 19 4.68 -14.95 1.74
N ILE A 20 5.72 -14.51 1.04
CA ILE A 20 6.86 -15.35 0.67
C ILE A 20 7.54 -15.89 1.94
N LYS A 21 7.83 -15.03 2.92
CA LYS A 21 8.42 -15.45 4.20
C LYS A 21 7.53 -16.44 4.95
N ALA A 22 6.21 -16.25 4.93
CA ALA A 22 5.26 -17.19 5.53
C ALA A 22 5.27 -18.56 4.82
N ILE A 23 5.40 -18.60 3.49
CA ILE A 23 5.56 -19.85 2.73
C ILE A 23 6.84 -20.57 3.16
N GLU A 24 7.97 -19.85 3.21
CA GLU A 24 9.25 -20.42 3.63
C GLU A 24 9.20 -20.96 5.07
N LYS A 25 8.57 -20.22 5.98
CA LYS A 25 8.42 -20.59 7.39
C LYS A 25 7.54 -21.82 7.61
N LEU A 26 6.42 -21.93 6.88
CA LEU A 26 5.41 -22.97 7.10
C LEU A 26 5.63 -24.22 6.24
N ARG A 27 6.61 -24.20 5.32
CA ARG A 27 6.97 -25.35 4.51
C ARG A 27 7.52 -26.49 5.38
N THR A 28 6.91 -27.66 5.24
CA THR A 28 7.35 -28.90 5.90
C THR A 28 7.31 -30.06 4.92
N GLU A 29 7.97 -31.18 5.24
CA GLU A 29 7.90 -32.40 4.43
C GLU A 29 6.47 -32.97 4.34
N LYS A 30 5.66 -32.80 5.40
CA LYS A 30 4.26 -33.27 5.44
C LYS A 30 3.33 -32.43 4.57
N ASN A 31 3.62 -31.14 4.46
CA ASN A 31 2.83 -30.17 3.72
C ASN A 31 3.74 -29.40 2.75
N PRO A 32 4.17 -30.03 1.63
CA PRO A 32 5.10 -29.39 0.72
C PRO A 32 4.44 -28.19 0.04
N ILE A 33 5.09 -27.03 0.13
CA ILE A 33 4.65 -25.79 -0.51
C ILE A 33 5.83 -25.17 -1.24
N SER A 34 5.55 -24.68 -2.45
CA SER A 34 6.50 -23.94 -3.27
C SER A 34 5.80 -22.78 -3.95
N TYR A 35 6.57 -21.79 -4.39
CA TYR A 35 6.03 -20.67 -5.13
C TYR A 35 6.88 -20.33 -6.34
N ARG A 36 6.24 -19.70 -7.32
CA ARG A 36 6.89 -18.92 -8.37
C ARG A 36 6.48 -17.47 -8.21
N LEU A 37 7.45 -16.56 -8.24
CA LEU A 37 7.21 -15.12 -8.19
C LEU A 37 7.26 -14.54 -9.60
N ILE A 38 6.18 -13.87 -10.00
CA ILE A 38 6.04 -13.23 -11.32
C ILE A 38 6.00 -11.73 -11.13
N HIS A 39 6.90 -11.03 -11.83
CA HIS A 39 6.88 -9.58 -11.95
C HIS A 39 6.32 -9.21 -13.34
N THR A 40 5.28 -8.39 -13.42
CA THR A 40 4.69 -8.07 -14.74
C THR A 40 5.40 -6.93 -15.50
N GLY A 41 6.04 -6.00 -14.78
CA GLY A 41 7.03 -5.06 -15.35
C GLY A 41 6.60 -3.60 -15.40
N GLN A 42 5.60 -3.18 -14.62
CA GLN A 42 4.96 -1.86 -14.76
C GLN A 42 5.75 -0.66 -14.18
N HIS A 43 7.09 -0.73 -14.04
CA HIS A 43 7.86 0.31 -13.36
C HIS A 43 8.73 1.18 -14.25
N TYR A 44 8.54 2.49 -14.08
CA TYR A 44 9.21 3.59 -14.79
C TYR A 44 10.71 3.73 -14.48
N ASN A 45 11.24 3.06 -13.44
CA ASN A 45 12.66 3.13 -13.06
C ASN A 45 13.14 1.82 -12.42
N ALA A 46 14.06 1.11 -13.09
CA ALA A 46 14.64 -0.14 -12.61
C ALA A 46 15.27 0.00 -11.21
N ASN A 47 16.05 1.07 -10.98
CA ASN A 47 16.75 1.33 -9.72
C ASN A 47 15.81 1.38 -8.49
N LEU A 48 14.59 1.91 -8.66
CA LEU A 48 13.62 2.00 -7.58
C LEU A 48 12.98 0.65 -7.27
N SER A 49 12.70 -0.18 -8.28
CA SER A 49 12.18 -1.53 -8.06
C SER A 49 13.20 -2.39 -7.34
N ASP A 50 14.46 -2.36 -7.78
CA ASP A 50 15.55 -3.15 -7.18
C ASP A 50 15.77 -2.77 -5.71
N THR A 51 15.72 -1.48 -5.38
CA THR A 51 15.80 -1.00 -3.99
C THR A 51 14.69 -1.60 -3.12
N PHE A 52 13.45 -1.72 -3.65
CA PHE A 52 12.35 -2.34 -2.91
C PHE A 52 12.55 -3.84 -2.70
N PHE A 53 13.04 -4.55 -3.71
CA PHE A 53 13.36 -5.97 -3.57
C PHE A 53 14.44 -6.20 -2.51
N GLU A 54 15.50 -5.41 -2.53
CA GLU A 54 16.58 -5.48 -1.54
C GLU A 54 16.10 -5.13 -0.12
N GLU A 55 15.43 -3.99 0.04
CA GLU A 55 14.97 -3.53 1.35
C GLU A 55 13.95 -4.48 1.97
N LEU A 56 13.00 -4.98 1.18
CA LEU A 56 11.97 -5.91 1.63
C LEU A 56 12.43 -7.38 1.65
N GLN A 57 13.66 -7.65 1.22
CA GLN A 57 14.23 -9.00 1.11
C GLN A 57 13.37 -9.92 0.25
N ILE A 58 12.87 -9.40 -0.87
CA ILE A 58 12.11 -10.17 -1.85
C ILE A 58 13.12 -10.84 -2.78
N PRO A 59 13.02 -12.16 -3.02
CA PRO A 59 13.89 -12.84 -3.97
C PRO A 59 13.64 -12.33 -5.40
N HIS A 60 14.61 -12.48 -6.28
CA HIS A 60 14.39 -12.18 -7.69
C HIS A 60 13.20 -12.97 -8.25
N PRO A 61 12.38 -12.36 -9.12
CA PRO A 61 11.25 -13.03 -9.71
C PRO A 61 11.74 -14.20 -10.58
N ASN A 62 10.97 -15.28 -10.60
CA ASN A 62 11.22 -16.41 -11.50
C ASN A 62 11.01 -16.02 -12.97
N GLU A 63 10.14 -15.05 -13.22
CA GLU A 63 9.90 -14.48 -14.54
C GLU A 63 9.55 -12.99 -14.40
N ASN A 64 10.11 -12.17 -15.28
CA ASN A 64 9.72 -10.77 -15.41
C ASN A 64 9.23 -10.53 -16.84
N PHE A 65 7.93 -10.25 -16.99
CA PHE A 65 7.33 -10.07 -18.32
C PHE A 65 7.78 -8.81 -19.04
N ASN A 66 8.40 -7.85 -18.32
CA ASN A 66 8.89 -6.59 -18.89
C ASN A 66 7.83 -5.86 -19.73
N VAL A 67 6.55 -5.94 -19.33
CA VAL A 67 5.47 -5.24 -20.03
C VAL A 67 5.68 -3.74 -19.85
N LYS A 68 5.93 -3.07 -20.97
CA LYS A 68 6.24 -1.63 -21.00
C LYS A 68 5.04 -0.79 -20.60
N SER A 69 5.33 0.43 -20.13
CA SER A 69 4.32 1.47 -19.95
C SER A 69 3.59 1.74 -21.27
N GLY A 70 2.30 1.99 -21.16
CA GLY A 70 1.38 2.27 -22.27
C GLY A 70 0.00 2.62 -21.72
N THR A 71 -1.00 2.69 -22.58
CA THR A 71 -2.40 2.79 -22.16
C THR A 71 -2.80 1.59 -21.28
N GLN A 72 -3.86 1.75 -20.49
CA GLN A 72 -4.38 0.66 -19.66
C GLN A 72 -4.70 -0.59 -20.50
N ALA A 73 -5.20 -0.42 -21.72
CA ALA A 73 -5.50 -1.51 -22.64
C ALA A 73 -4.23 -2.24 -23.11
N GLU A 74 -3.20 -1.51 -23.54
CA GLU A 74 -1.93 -2.10 -23.99
C GLU A 74 -1.25 -2.88 -22.86
N GLN A 75 -1.20 -2.30 -21.65
CA GLN A 75 -0.62 -2.98 -20.50
C GLN A 75 -1.42 -4.23 -20.14
N THR A 76 -2.75 -4.14 -20.09
CA THR A 76 -3.62 -5.29 -19.79
C THR A 76 -3.39 -6.42 -20.79
N ALA A 77 -3.42 -6.11 -22.09
CA ALA A 77 -3.22 -7.11 -23.14
C ALA A 77 -1.84 -7.77 -23.06
N GLY A 78 -0.78 -6.98 -22.89
CA GLY A 78 0.58 -7.49 -22.76
C GLY A 78 0.76 -8.43 -21.56
N ILE A 79 0.20 -8.05 -20.40
CA ILE A 79 0.23 -8.89 -19.19
C ILE A 79 -0.54 -10.18 -19.42
N MET A 80 -1.73 -10.13 -20.02
CA MET A 80 -2.55 -11.31 -20.24
C MET A 80 -1.85 -12.34 -21.14
N ILE A 81 -1.26 -11.89 -22.26
CA ILE A 81 -0.55 -12.77 -23.20
C ILE A 81 0.66 -13.43 -22.52
N ALA A 82 1.47 -12.64 -21.81
CA ALA A 82 2.66 -13.17 -21.13
C ALA A 82 2.28 -14.13 -20.00
N PHE A 83 1.23 -13.82 -19.23
CA PHE A 83 0.80 -14.65 -18.12
C PHE A 83 0.15 -15.96 -18.58
N GLU A 84 -0.60 -15.96 -19.69
CA GLU A 84 -1.15 -17.19 -20.27
C GLU A 84 -0.04 -18.17 -20.67
N LYS A 85 1.04 -17.65 -21.29
CA LYS A 85 2.23 -18.45 -21.60
C LYS A 85 2.87 -19.02 -20.32
N GLU A 86 3.04 -18.20 -19.29
CA GLU A 86 3.58 -18.65 -18.00
C GLU A 86 2.72 -19.76 -17.37
N LEU A 87 1.39 -19.63 -17.35
CA LEU A 87 0.52 -20.68 -16.78
C LEU A 87 0.52 -21.96 -17.62
N THR A 88 0.78 -21.86 -18.93
CA THR A 88 0.91 -23.01 -19.82
C THR A 88 2.21 -23.78 -19.55
N GLU A 89 3.33 -23.06 -19.39
CA GLU A 89 4.65 -23.66 -19.12
C GLU A 89 4.81 -24.11 -17.66
N ASN A 90 4.19 -23.39 -16.73
CA ASN A 90 4.44 -23.49 -15.30
C ASN A 90 3.18 -23.64 -14.44
N ARG A 91 2.17 -24.39 -14.92
CA ARG A 91 0.86 -24.56 -14.26
C ARG A 91 0.95 -24.74 -12.72
N PRO A 92 0.35 -23.85 -11.92
CA PRO A 92 0.27 -23.95 -10.47
C PRO A 92 -1.05 -24.58 -9.98
N ASP A 93 -1.12 -24.90 -8.69
CA ASP A 93 -2.37 -25.26 -8.02
C ASP A 93 -3.23 -24.01 -7.75
N PHE A 94 -2.57 -22.91 -7.39
CA PHE A 94 -3.20 -21.61 -7.13
C PHE A 94 -2.43 -20.47 -7.79
N VAL A 95 -3.17 -19.44 -8.22
CA VAL A 95 -2.58 -18.12 -8.48
C VAL A 95 -3.00 -17.16 -7.37
N LEU A 96 -2.03 -16.45 -6.80
CA LEU A 96 -2.24 -15.44 -5.77
C LEU A 96 -1.94 -14.05 -6.34
N VAL A 97 -2.97 -13.22 -6.34
CA VAL A 97 -2.91 -11.79 -6.68
C VAL A 97 -3.13 -10.95 -5.43
N VAL A 98 -2.61 -9.72 -5.41
CA VAL A 98 -2.71 -8.82 -4.27
C VAL A 98 -3.18 -7.42 -4.69
N GLY A 99 -4.12 -6.84 -3.94
CA GLY A 99 -4.63 -5.49 -4.19
C GLY A 99 -5.29 -5.33 -5.57
N ASP A 100 -5.12 -4.17 -6.20
CA ASP A 100 -6.08 -3.66 -7.20
C ASP A 100 -5.44 -3.04 -8.44
N VAL A 101 -4.17 -3.35 -8.70
CA VAL A 101 -3.49 -2.82 -9.89
C VAL A 101 -3.94 -3.58 -11.14
N THR A 102 -3.67 -3.00 -12.32
CA THR A 102 -4.01 -3.60 -13.62
C THR A 102 -3.47 -5.04 -13.75
N SER A 103 -2.28 -5.31 -13.20
CA SER A 103 -1.71 -6.67 -13.16
C SER A 103 -2.57 -7.66 -12.38
N THR A 104 -3.16 -7.25 -11.26
CA THR A 104 -4.07 -8.08 -10.46
C THR A 104 -5.27 -8.49 -11.30
N MET A 105 -5.94 -7.54 -11.94
CA MET A 105 -7.09 -7.82 -12.80
C MET A 105 -6.72 -8.71 -13.99
N ALA A 106 -5.68 -8.34 -14.74
CA ALA A 106 -5.25 -9.06 -15.94
C ALA A 106 -4.90 -10.53 -15.65
N CYS A 107 -4.09 -10.76 -14.62
CA CYS A 107 -3.70 -12.12 -14.22
C CYS A 107 -4.89 -12.91 -13.66
N SER A 108 -5.85 -12.26 -12.99
CA SER A 108 -7.06 -12.91 -12.50
C SER A 108 -7.93 -13.46 -13.62
N ILE A 109 -8.14 -12.67 -14.68
CA ILE A 109 -8.92 -13.09 -15.86
C ILE A 109 -8.29 -14.33 -16.51
N VAL A 110 -6.97 -14.29 -16.73
CA VAL A 110 -6.23 -15.40 -17.34
C VAL A 110 -6.24 -16.65 -16.45
N THR A 111 -6.03 -16.48 -15.14
CA THR A 111 -6.12 -17.57 -14.15
C THR A 111 -7.45 -18.30 -14.26
N LYS A 112 -8.56 -17.54 -14.27
CA LYS A 112 -9.90 -18.11 -14.29
C LYS A 112 -10.18 -18.83 -15.62
N LYS A 113 -9.78 -18.24 -16.75
CA LYS A 113 -9.88 -18.87 -18.08
C LYS A 113 -9.04 -20.14 -18.19
N ALA A 114 -7.91 -20.21 -17.48
CA ALA A 114 -7.06 -21.40 -17.41
C ALA A 114 -7.57 -22.47 -16.43
N ASN A 115 -8.75 -22.28 -15.82
CA ASN A 115 -9.34 -23.16 -14.80
C ASN A 115 -8.36 -23.47 -13.66
N ILE A 116 -7.72 -22.43 -13.13
CA ILE A 116 -6.86 -22.50 -11.94
C ILE A 116 -7.57 -21.74 -10.81
N ALA A 117 -7.41 -22.22 -9.57
CA ALA A 117 -7.98 -21.56 -8.41
C ALA A 117 -7.30 -20.20 -8.16
N LEU A 118 -8.13 -19.15 -8.06
CA LEU A 118 -7.68 -17.78 -7.87
C LEU A 118 -7.83 -17.36 -6.41
N ILE A 119 -6.74 -16.82 -5.86
CA ILE A 119 -6.67 -16.23 -4.53
C ILE A 119 -6.48 -14.73 -4.66
N HIS A 120 -7.34 -13.96 -3.98
CA HIS A 120 -7.18 -12.50 -3.89
C HIS A 120 -6.90 -12.07 -2.46
N VAL A 121 -5.72 -11.49 -2.24
CA VAL A 121 -5.33 -10.87 -0.96
C VAL A 121 -5.60 -9.37 -1.00
N GLU A 122 -6.16 -8.84 0.09
CA GLU A 122 -6.75 -7.49 0.14
C GLU A 122 -8.05 -7.37 -0.67
N ALA A 123 -8.82 -8.46 -0.70
CA ALA A 123 -10.09 -8.51 -1.39
C ALA A 123 -11.19 -7.71 -0.67
N GLY A 124 -12.23 -7.31 -1.42
CA GLY A 124 -13.46 -6.75 -0.85
C GLY A 124 -13.43 -5.25 -0.49
N ILE A 125 -12.28 -4.58 -0.64
CA ILE A 125 -12.20 -3.12 -0.47
C ILE A 125 -13.02 -2.45 -1.58
N ARG A 126 -13.78 -1.41 -1.25
CA ARG A 126 -14.59 -0.64 -2.21
C ARG A 126 -14.46 0.85 -1.93
N SER A 127 -14.26 1.62 -2.99
CA SER A 127 -14.38 3.09 -2.94
C SER A 127 -15.81 3.56 -3.25
N GLY A 128 -16.56 2.78 -4.05
CA GLY A 128 -17.87 3.20 -4.59
C GLY A 128 -17.76 4.18 -5.76
N ASP A 129 -16.54 4.58 -6.16
CA ASP A 129 -16.29 5.49 -7.27
C ASP A 129 -15.82 4.70 -8.50
N ILE A 130 -16.74 4.46 -9.44
CA ILE A 130 -16.48 3.69 -10.66
C ILE A 130 -15.58 4.43 -11.67
N THR A 131 -15.31 5.72 -11.46
CA THR A 131 -14.38 6.48 -12.30
C THR A 131 -12.91 6.15 -11.98
N MET A 132 -12.66 5.53 -10.82
CA MET A 132 -11.34 5.07 -10.39
C MET A 132 -10.97 3.75 -11.09
N PRO A 133 -9.86 3.68 -11.85
CA PRO A 133 -9.41 2.45 -12.48
C PRO A 133 -9.21 1.29 -11.48
N GLU A 134 -8.71 1.60 -10.28
CA GLU A 134 -8.52 0.62 -9.21
C GLU A 134 -9.85 0.01 -8.74
N GLU A 135 -10.95 0.77 -8.72
CA GLU A 135 -12.25 0.23 -8.34
C GLU A 135 -12.76 -0.77 -9.38
N ILE A 136 -12.57 -0.48 -10.67
CA ILE A 136 -12.88 -1.41 -11.77
C ILE A 136 -12.05 -2.70 -11.61
N ASN A 137 -10.75 -2.57 -11.36
CA ASN A 137 -9.86 -3.72 -11.17
C ASN A 137 -10.30 -4.60 -9.98
N ARG A 138 -10.69 -3.99 -8.85
CA ARG A 138 -11.20 -4.71 -7.66
C ARG A 138 -12.46 -5.47 -7.99
N MET A 139 -13.43 -4.81 -8.63
CA MET A 139 -14.72 -5.43 -8.97
C MET A 139 -14.54 -6.61 -9.92
N VAL A 140 -13.74 -6.45 -10.97
CA VAL A 140 -13.47 -7.53 -11.92
C VAL A 140 -12.75 -8.68 -11.23
N THR A 141 -11.69 -8.40 -10.45
CA THR A 141 -10.93 -9.43 -9.74
C THR A 141 -11.81 -10.21 -8.75
N ASP A 142 -12.59 -9.49 -7.93
CA ASP A 142 -13.44 -10.13 -6.93
C ASP A 142 -14.54 -10.97 -7.59
N SER A 143 -15.09 -10.54 -8.73
CA SER A 143 -16.16 -11.28 -9.42
C SER A 143 -15.78 -12.70 -9.86
N ILE A 144 -14.48 -12.99 -9.99
CA ILE A 144 -13.95 -14.28 -10.49
C ILE A 144 -13.01 -14.99 -9.51
N THR A 145 -12.83 -14.43 -8.31
CA THR A 145 -11.97 -15.00 -7.26
C THR A 145 -12.65 -16.20 -6.58
N ASP A 146 -11.85 -17.22 -6.26
CA ASP A 146 -12.30 -18.42 -5.56
C ASP A 146 -12.14 -18.29 -4.04
N TYR A 147 -11.03 -17.71 -3.58
CA TYR A 147 -10.73 -17.51 -2.16
C TYR A 147 -10.33 -16.07 -1.87
N PHE A 148 -11.04 -15.43 -0.95
CA PHE A 148 -10.90 -14.02 -0.60
C PHE A 148 -10.22 -13.87 0.75
N PHE A 149 -9.08 -13.18 0.80
CA PHE A 149 -8.40 -12.83 2.04
C PHE A 149 -8.57 -11.34 2.30
N THR A 150 -9.41 -11.01 3.28
CA THR A 150 -9.82 -9.64 3.57
C THR A 150 -9.00 -9.03 4.70
N THR A 151 -8.76 -7.72 4.59
CA THR A 151 -7.98 -6.94 5.58
C THR A 151 -8.82 -6.28 6.66
N SER A 152 -10.14 -6.24 6.47
CA SER A 152 -11.10 -5.67 7.43
C SER A 152 -12.43 -6.41 7.41
N GLU A 153 -13.20 -6.27 8.48
CA GLU A 153 -14.56 -6.77 8.56
C GLU A 153 -15.43 -6.12 7.47
N LYS A 154 -15.22 -4.82 7.21
CA LYS A 154 -15.95 -4.08 6.17
C LYS A 154 -15.75 -4.67 4.78
N ALA A 155 -14.53 -5.04 4.45
CA ALA A 155 -14.23 -5.69 3.18
C ALA A 155 -14.93 -7.05 3.07
N SER A 156 -15.02 -7.79 4.18
CA SER A 156 -15.78 -9.05 4.24
C SER A 156 -17.28 -8.83 4.03
N GLU A 157 -17.87 -7.80 4.65
CA GLU A 157 -19.26 -7.42 4.43
C GLU A 157 -19.55 -7.06 2.97
N ASN A 158 -18.64 -6.33 2.33
CA ASN A 158 -18.81 -5.92 0.93
C ASN A 158 -18.88 -7.14 0.01
N LEU A 159 -18.02 -8.15 0.23
CA LEU A 159 -18.04 -9.40 -0.55
C LEU A 159 -19.33 -10.20 -0.30
N LEU A 160 -19.79 -10.29 0.94
CA LEU A 160 -21.07 -10.93 1.26
C LEU A 160 -22.24 -10.22 0.56
N LYS A 161 -22.26 -8.89 0.55
CA LYS A 161 -23.29 -8.09 -0.15
C LYS A 161 -23.22 -8.25 -1.66
N ALA A 162 -22.04 -8.48 -2.22
CA ALA A 162 -21.85 -8.79 -3.63
C ALA A 162 -22.27 -10.22 -4.01
N GLY A 163 -22.68 -11.04 -3.03
CA GLY A 163 -23.20 -12.40 -3.26
C GLY A 163 -22.13 -13.49 -3.18
N HIS A 164 -20.92 -13.19 -2.72
CA HIS A 164 -19.88 -14.19 -2.50
C HIS A 164 -20.18 -15.05 -1.27
N SER A 165 -19.78 -16.31 -1.33
CA SER A 165 -20.07 -17.26 -0.25
C SER A 165 -19.18 -17.05 0.96
N LYS A 166 -19.76 -17.19 2.16
CA LYS A 166 -19.07 -16.93 3.43
C LYS A 166 -17.90 -17.89 3.66
N GLU A 167 -18.02 -19.14 3.24
CA GLU A 167 -16.95 -20.14 3.38
C GLU A 167 -15.67 -19.81 2.60
N ASN A 168 -15.77 -18.93 1.60
CA ASN A 168 -14.64 -18.53 0.77
C ASN A 168 -14.02 -17.20 1.20
N ILE A 169 -14.57 -16.55 2.24
CA ILE A 169 -14.11 -15.25 2.75
C ILE A 169 -13.40 -15.44 4.08
N PHE A 170 -12.11 -15.09 4.10
CA PHE A 170 -11.22 -15.25 5.25
C PHE A 170 -10.74 -13.88 5.73
N PHE A 171 -11.25 -13.43 6.88
CA PHE A 171 -10.70 -12.25 7.55
C PHE A 171 -9.37 -12.61 8.22
N VAL A 172 -8.28 -12.04 7.70
CA VAL A 172 -6.91 -12.39 8.12
C VAL A 172 -6.13 -11.23 8.71
N GLY A 173 -6.66 -10.01 8.62
CA GLY A 173 -5.92 -8.78 8.90
C GLY A 173 -5.10 -8.32 7.69
N ASN A 174 -4.20 -7.37 7.89
CA ASN A 174 -3.52 -6.70 6.79
C ASN A 174 -2.03 -7.07 6.69
N VAL A 175 -1.63 -7.65 5.55
CA VAL A 175 -0.24 -8.01 5.24
C VAL A 175 0.71 -6.81 5.16
N MET A 176 0.21 -5.58 4.98
CA MET A 176 1.04 -4.38 5.11
C MET A 176 1.56 -4.21 6.55
N ILE A 177 0.79 -4.66 7.55
CA ILE A 177 1.22 -4.63 8.95
C ILE A 177 2.27 -5.71 9.22
N ASP A 178 2.16 -6.89 8.61
CA ASP A 178 3.23 -7.89 8.62
C ASP A 178 4.54 -7.26 8.09
N THR A 179 4.48 -6.57 6.95
CA THR A 179 5.63 -5.91 6.35
C THR A 179 6.23 -4.84 7.27
N LEU A 180 5.41 -3.97 7.84
CA LEU A 180 5.87 -2.96 8.78
C LEU A 180 6.61 -3.61 9.95
N LEU A 181 5.95 -4.52 10.66
CA LEU A 181 6.48 -5.13 11.89
C LEU A 181 7.74 -5.96 11.64
N GLN A 182 7.82 -6.68 10.52
CA GLN A 182 9.02 -7.44 10.12
C GLN A 182 10.23 -6.54 9.82
N ASN A 183 10.02 -5.26 9.50
CA ASN A 183 11.06 -4.33 9.09
C ASN A 183 11.40 -3.26 10.15
N LEU A 184 10.65 -3.15 11.25
CA LEU A 184 10.85 -2.12 12.28
C LEU A 184 12.26 -2.10 12.89
N THR A 185 12.92 -3.25 12.99
CA THR A 185 14.29 -3.36 13.53
C THR A 185 15.37 -2.97 12.51
N ARG A 186 14.98 -2.79 11.24
CA ARG A 186 15.88 -2.54 10.10
C ARG A 186 15.77 -1.11 9.55
N ILE A 187 14.85 -0.30 10.09
CA ILE A 187 14.65 1.08 9.64
C ILE A 187 15.94 1.89 9.76
N LYS A 188 16.18 2.78 8.80
CA LYS A 188 17.44 3.51 8.69
C LYS A 188 17.20 5.02 8.72
N LYS A 189 18.03 5.72 9.49
CA LYS A 189 18.07 7.18 9.48
C LYS A 189 18.42 7.68 8.07
N PRO A 190 17.64 8.60 7.45
CA PRO A 190 17.98 9.18 6.16
C PRO A 190 19.29 9.97 6.21
N VAL A 191 19.98 10.06 5.07
CA VAL A 191 21.28 10.74 4.96
C VAL A 191 21.21 12.22 5.33
N PHE A 192 20.13 12.90 4.93
CA PHE A 192 19.93 14.34 5.19
C PHE A 192 19.52 14.66 6.63
N TRP A 193 19.29 13.66 7.48
CA TRP A 193 18.70 13.85 8.81
C TRP A 193 19.54 14.81 9.67
N ASP A 194 20.86 14.61 9.69
CA ASP A 194 21.77 15.42 10.49
C ASP A 194 21.97 16.80 9.86
N ASP A 195 22.02 16.89 8.53
CA ASP A 195 22.17 18.15 7.78
C ASP A 195 20.99 19.11 8.04
N LEU A 196 19.79 18.57 8.20
CA LEU A 196 18.58 19.33 8.53
C LEU A 196 18.36 19.50 10.04
N ASN A 197 19.29 19.07 10.90
CA ASN A 197 19.18 19.13 12.36
C ASN A 197 17.87 18.53 12.90
N LEU A 198 17.39 17.44 12.30
CA LEU A 198 16.12 16.85 12.70
C LEU A 198 16.23 16.14 14.05
N THR A 199 15.18 16.29 14.86
CA THR A 199 15.01 15.58 16.13
C THR A 199 13.68 14.84 16.15
N SER A 200 13.63 13.73 16.87
CA SER A 200 12.41 12.91 16.96
C SER A 200 11.27 13.74 17.54
N LYS A 201 10.08 13.60 16.94
CA LYS A 201 8.83 14.27 17.29
C LYS A 201 8.84 15.80 17.13
N ASN A 202 9.81 16.34 16.39
CA ASN A 202 9.95 17.79 16.18
C ASN A 202 9.96 18.18 14.68
N TYR A 203 9.25 17.44 13.85
CA TYR A 203 9.00 17.77 12.44
C TYR A 203 7.72 17.08 11.96
N TYR A 204 7.14 17.63 10.89
CA TYR A 204 6.06 17.02 10.15
C TYR A 204 6.62 16.26 8.94
N LEU A 205 6.07 15.08 8.66
CA LEU A 205 6.31 14.40 7.39
C LEU A 205 5.13 14.69 6.47
N LEU A 206 5.39 15.08 5.22
CA LEU A 206 4.38 15.40 4.22
C LEU A 206 4.50 14.44 3.04
N THR A 207 3.38 13.90 2.58
CA THR A 207 3.30 13.15 1.32
C THR A 207 2.03 13.51 0.57
N LEU A 208 2.16 14.13 -0.60
CA LEU A 208 1.05 14.46 -1.49
C LEU A 208 1.38 13.94 -2.89
N HIS A 209 0.48 13.15 -3.47
CA HIS A 209 0.71 12.49 -4.77
C HIS A 209 -0.56 12.31 -5.60
N ARG A 210 -1.76 12.50 -5.03
CA ARG A 210 -3.01 12.31 -5.76
C ARG A 210 -3.26 13.48 -6.72
N PRO A 211 -3.61 13.20 -7.98
CA PRO A 211 -4.03 14.20 -8.98
C PRO A 211 -4.94 15.30 -8.43
N SER A 212 -5.96 14.92 -7.66
CA SER A 212 -6.94 15.85 -7.07
C SER A 212 -6.32 16.93 -6.18
N ASN A 213 -5.13 16.70 -5.63
CA ASN A 213 -4.44 17.62 -4.73
C ASN A 213 -3.22 18.29 -5.38
N VAL A 214 -2.69 17.77 -6.50
CA VAL A 214 -1.41 18.22 -7.08
C VAL A 214 -1.50 18.70 -8.53
N ASP A 215 -2.52 18.31 -9.29
CA ASP A 215 -2.62 18.67 -10.72
C ASP A 215 -3.22 20.06 -10.94
N ASP A 216 -4.02 20.58 -10.00
CA ASP A 216 -4.33 22.01 -9.94
C ASP A 216 -3.28 22.69 -9.08
N GLY A 217 -2.28 23.29 -9.73
CA GLY A 217 -1.18 23.97 -9.06
C GLY A 217 -1.66 25.05 -8.08
N SER A 218 -2.80 25.71 -8.35
CA SER A 218 -3.35 26.75 -7.48
C SER A 218 -3.89 26.17 -6.17
N SER A 219 -4.71 25.12 -6.25
CA SER A 219 -5.24 24.42 -5.06
C SER A 219 -4.12 23.75 -4.25
N PHE A 220 -3.12 23.18 -4.91
CA PHE A 220 -1.96 22.58 -4.25
C PHE A 220 -1.16 23.61 -3.43
N ILE A 221 -0.87 24.76 -4.04
CA ILE A 221 -0.15 25.85 -3.36
C ILE A 221 -0.96 26.40 -2.19
N GLU A 222 -2.28 26.55 -2.34
CA GLU A 222 -3.16 26.99 -1.25
C GLU A 222 -3.15 26.01 -0.08
N LEU A 223 -3.26 24.70 -0.34
CA LEU A 223 -3.18 23.68 0.69
C LEU A 223 -1.82 23.72 1.41
N LEU A 224 -0.72 23.86 0.67
CA LEU A 224 0.59 24.02 1.27
C LEU A 224 0.67 25.27 2.15
N LYS A 225 0.17 26.43 1.69
CA LYS A 225 0.12 27.65 2.52
C LYS A 225 -0.62 27.41 3.83
N GLN A 226 -1.77 26.76 3.79
CA GLN A 226 -2.53 26.42 4.99
C GLN A 226 -1.76 25.48 5.93
N ILE A 227 -1.10 24.46 5.39
CA ILE A 227 -0.27 23.54 6.18
C ILE A 227 0.89 24.28 6.85
N MET A 228 1.58 25.14 6.09
CA MET A 228 2.75 25.88 6.55
C MET A 228 2.37 26.90 7.63
N GLU A 229 1.26 27.62 7.46
CA GLU A 229 0.69 28.50 8.50
C GLU A 229 0.43 27.74 9.82
N GLN A 230 -0.10 26.52 9.73
CA GLN A 230 -0.40 25.70 10.91
C GLN A 230 0.83 25.06 11.54
N ALA A 231 1.86 24.73 10.74
CA ALA A 231 3.11 24.17 11.22
C ALA A 231 4.04 25.21 11.89
N GLU A 232 3.76 26.51 11.72
CA GLU A 232 4.59 27.61 12.22
C GLU A 232 6.05 27.43 11.75
N GLU A 233 7.02 27.44 12.68
CA GLU A 233 8.46 27.29 12.38
C GLU A 233 8.91 25.80 12.34
N ALA A 234 8.02 24.85 12.60
CA ALA A 234 8.40 23.44 12.67
C ALA A 234 8.81 22.91 11.27
N PRO A 235 9.91 22.16 11.15
CA PRO A 235 10.33 21.60 9.87
C PRO A 235 9.26 20.69 9.25
N ILE A 236 9.03 20.82 7.95
CA ILE A 236 8.22 19.89 7.17
C ILE A 236 9.12 19.17 6.17
N ILE A 237 9.24 17.87 6.30
CA ILE A 237 9.99 17.02 5.36
C ILE A 237 9.02 16.53 4.29
N PHE A 238 9.30 16.84 3.03
CA PHE A 238 8.47 16.42 1.90
C PHE A 238 9.31 15.64 0.87
N PRO A 239 9.31 14.29 0.93
CA PRO A 239 9.86 13.45 -0.12
C PRO A 239 9.02 13.60 -1.39
N VAL A 240 9.59 14.22 -2.44
CA VAL A 240 8.83 14.70 -3.59
C VAL A 240 9.44 14.19 -4.91
N HIS A 241 8.58 13.84 -5.88
CA HIS A 241 9.04 13.46 -7.22
C HIS A 241 9.49 14.71 -8.00
N PRO A 242 10.51 14.62 -8.89
CA PRO A 242 10.99 15.76 -9.67
C PRO A 242 9.91 16.58 -10.38
N ARG A 243 8.85 15.93 -10.88
CA ARG A 243 7.68 16.60 -11.48
C ARG A 243 7.01 17.60 -10.52
N THR A 244 6.74 17.20 -9.28
CA THR A 244 6.10 18.07 -8.28
C THR A 244 7.08 19.12 -7.76
N GLN A 245 8.38 18.79 -7.70
CA GLN A 245 9.42 19.76 -7.38
C GLN A 245 9.48 20.92 -8.39
N GLN A 246 9.26 20.65 -9.68
CA GLN A 246 9.17 21.69 -10.71
C GLN A 246 7.97 22.63 -10.49
N ILE A 247 6.81 22.10 -10.09
CA ILE A 247 5.62 22.91 -9.76
C ILE A 247 5.93 23.85 -8.57
N LEU A 248 6.72 23.36 -7.61
CA LEU A 248 7.10 24.13 -6.42
C LEU A 248 8.24 25.11 -6.65
N ALA A 249 9.00 25.01 -7.74
CA ALA A 249 10.23 25.78 -7.93
C ALA A 249 10.00 27.31 -7.86
N GLU A 250 8.84 27.78 -8.32
CA GLU A 250 8.50 29.21 -8.32
C GLU A 250 8.02 29.72 -6.96
N THR A 251 7.46 28.85 -6.11
CA THR A 251 6.88 29.22 -4.80
C THR A 251 7.68 28.70 -3.61
N GLN A 252 8.74 27.92 -3.83
CA GLN A 252 9.54 27.31 -2.77
C GLN A 252 10.11 28.35 -1.79
N ASN A 253 10.49 29.52 -2.29
CA ASN A 253 11.03 30.61 -1.47
C ASN A 253 10.01 31.19 -0.48
N GLU A 254 8.71 30.93 -0.66
CA GLU A 254 7.65 31.31 0.29
C GLU A 254 7.63 30.40 1.52
N PHE A 255 8.23 29.20 1.45
CA PHE A 255 8.11 28.14 2.46
C PHE A 255 9.43 27.85 3.17
N LYS A 256 9.81 28.70 4.14
CA LYS A 256 11.15 28.66 4.79
C LYS A 256 11.48 27.36 5.52
N ASN A 257 10.49 26.70 6.12
CA ASN A 257 10.61 25.46 6.89
C ASN A 257 10.18 24.21 6.09
N LEU A 258 9.96 24.34 4.76
CA LEU A 258 9.65 23.21 3.89
C LEU A 258 10.95 22.66 3.27
N HIS A 259 11.26 21.41 3.57
CA HIS A 259 12.43 20.72 3.07
C HIS A 259 12.00 19.67 2.04
N LEU A 260 12.23 20.00 0.76
CA LEU A 260 12.07 19.06 -0.34
C LEU A 260 13.25 18.10 -0.35
N VAL A 261 12.99 16.81 -0.25
CA VAL A 261 14.01 15.76 -0.28
C VAL A 261 13.68 14.75 -1.38
N GLU A 262 14.71 14.02 -1.81
CA GLU A 262 14.53 12.94 -2.79
C GLU A 262 13.54 11.87 -2.29
N PRO A 263 12.83 11.17 -3.17
CA PRO A 263 11.99 10.04 -2.78
C PRO A 263 12.76 9.00 -1.97
N GLN A 264 12.21 8.61 -0.82
CA GLN A 264 12.88 7.70 0.11
C GLN A 264 12.54 6.23 -0.18
N GLY A 265 13.53 5.36 0.06
CA GLY A 265 13.31 3.92 0.22
C GLY A 265 12.37 3.62 1.40
N TYR A 266 11.82 2.41 1.45
CA TYR A 266 10.87 2.00 2.49
C TYR A 266 11.45 2.13 3.89
N LEU A 267 12.66 1.61 4.13
CA LEU A 267 13.27 1.60 5.46
C LEU A 267 13.55 3.01 5.99
N ASN A 268 13.96 3.92 5.10
CA ASN A 268 14.17 5.33 5.42
C ASN A 268 12.85 6.07 5.63
N PHE A 269 11.84 5.78 4.81
CA PHE A 269 10.52 6.38 4.94
C PHE A 269 9.85 6.00 6.27
N ILE A 270 9.90 4.72 6.68
CA ILE A 270 9.35 4.30 7.97
C ILE A 270 10.12 4.91 9.15
N TYR A 271 11.44 5.11 9.02
CA TYR A 271 12.19 5.86 10.02
C TYR A 271 11.65 7.28 10.19
N LEU A 272 11.42 7.98 9.07
CA LEU A 272 10.82 9.32 9.08
C LEU A 272 9.39 9.31 9.63
N LEU A 273 8.58 8.33 9.27
CA LEU A 273 7.20 8.24 9.77
C LEU A 273 7.18 8.00 11.29
N LYS A 274 7.92 7.01 11.78
CA LYS A 274 7.98 6.66 13.21
C LYS A 274 8.42 7.83 14.08
N ASN A 275 9.36 8.64 13.59
CA ASN A 275 9.94 9.76 14.31
C ASN A 275 9.26 11.11 14.05
N SER A 276 8.25 11.19 13.18
CA SER A 276 7.56 12.47 12.96
C SER A 276 6.62 12.81 14.12
N GLN A 277 6.36 14.10 14.30
CA GLN A 277 5.33 14.63 15.18
C GLN A 277 3.94 14.23 14.66
N ALA A 278 3.74 14.40 13.35
CA ALA A 278 2.59 13.92 12.62
C ALA A 278 2.95 13.66 11.15
N ILE A 279 2.12 12.86 10.48
CA ILE A 279 2.14 12.67 9.03
C ILE A 279 0.95 13.41 8.42
N LEU A 280 1.23 14.20 7.39
CA LEU A 280 0.30 14.95 6.58
C LEU A 280 0.24 14.25 5.22
N THR A 281 -0.89 13.66 4.84
CA THR A 281 -0.91 12.73 3.71
C THR A 281 -2.20 12.73 2.90
N ASP A 282 -2.13 12.25 1.66
CA ASP A 282 -3.27 11.82 0.85
C ASP A 282 -3.19 10.32 0.48
N SER A 283 -2.27 9.59 1.10
CA SER A 283 -2.02 8.16 0.87
C SER A 283 -2.80 7.29 1.83
N GLY A 284 -3.64 6.41 1.28
CA GLY A 284 -4.36 5.42 2.07
C GLY A 284 -3.48 4.30 2.65
N GLY A 285 -2.29 4.02 2.11
CA GLY A 285 -1.40 3.00 2.68
C GLY A 285 -0.67 3.50 3.92
N ILE A 286 -0.27 4.77 3.92
CA ILE A 286 0.47 5.40 5.02
C ILE A 286 -0.39 5.48 6.29
N THR A 287 -1.71 5.65 6.16
CA THR A 287 -2.62 5.73 7.33
C THR A 287 -2.61 4.44 8.18
N GLU A 288 -2.35 3.29 7.56
CA GLU A 288 -2.29 1.99 8.25
C GLU A 288 -1.02 1.87 9.09
N GLU A 289 0.13 2.19 8.47
CA GLU A 289 1.43 2.17 9.13
C GLU A 289 1.51 3.23 10.24
N ALA A 290 0.98 4.43 9.99
CA ALA A 290 0.89 5.50 10.99
C ALA A 290 0.05 5.08 12.20
N SER A 291 -1.04 4.35 11.97
CA SER A 291 -1.87 3.83 13.07
C SER A 291 -1.08 2.85 13.93
N ILE A 292 -0.39 1.86 13.34
CA ILE A 292 0.41 0.90 14.13
C ILE A 292 1.60 1.54 14.84
N LEU A 293 2.21 2.57 14.24
CA LEU A 293 3.29 3.34 14.87
C LEU A 293 2.80 4.35 15.92
N ASN A 294 1.48 4.46 16.12
CA ASN A 294 0.83 5.46 16.97
C ASN A 294 1.28 6.89 16.63
N VAL A 295 1.40 7.18 15.33
CA VAL A 295 1.79 8.50 14.80
C VAL A 295 0.52 9.24 14.37
N PRO A 296 0.29 10.48 14.86
CA PRO A 296 -0.81 11.31 14.40
C PRO A 296 -0.85 11.46 12.88
N CYS A 297 -2.02 11.26 12.27
CA CYS A 297 -2.16 11.23 10.82
C CYS A 297 -3.31 12.14 10.36
N ILE A 298 -2.98 13.18 9.59
CA ILE A 298 -3.95 14.10 8.98
C ILE A 298 -4.04 13.76 7.50
N THR A 299 -5.22 13.36 7.05
CA THR A 299 -5.44 12.94 5.66
C THR A 299 -6.27 13.95 4.87
N PHE A 300 -5.71 14.49 3.78
CA PHE A 300 -6.35 15.45 2.87
C PHE A 300 -7.21 14.73 1.82
N ARG A 301 -8.19 13.95 2.30
CA ARG A 301 -9.19 13.26 1.48
C ARG A 301 -10.59 13.45 2.08
N ASN A 302 -11.60 13.42 1.21
CA ASN A 302 -13.01 13.43 1.61
C ASN A 302 -13.48 12.09 2.18
N SER A 303 -12.86 10.99 1.72
CA SER A 303 -13.24 9.63 2.09
C SER A 303 -11.99 8.74 2.20
N THR A 304 -12.17 7.59 2.83
CA THR A 304 -11.17 6.53 2.94
C THR A 304 -11.82 5.18 2.76
N GLU A 305 -11.11 4.27 2.12
CA GLU A 305 -11.47 2.86 1.97
C GLU A 305 -11.06 2.04 3.21
N ARG A 306 -10.42 2.69 4.19
CA ARG A 306 -9.86 2.09 5.42
C ARG A 306 -10.41 2.77 6.68
N PRO A 307 -11.73 2.64 6.97
CA PRO A 307 -12.38 3.32 8.08
C PRO A 307 -11.77 2.99 9.46
N GLU A 308 -11.21 1.80 9.63
CA GLU A 308 -10.53 1.38 10.86
C GLU A 308 -9.38 2.30 11.26
N THR A 309 -8.70 2.95 10.31
CA THR A 309 -7.66 3.94 10.60
C THR A 309 -8.22 5.20 11.25
N CYS A 310 -9.49 5.54 10.96
CA CYS A 310 -10.21 6.68 11.51
C CYS A 310 -10.97 6.33 12.81
N GLU A 311 -11.51 5.13 12.93
CA GLU A 311 -12.32 4.72 14.07
C GLU A 311 -11.45 4.22 15.23
N LEU A 312 -10.44 3.42 14.90
CA LEU A 312 -9.57 2.74 15.87
C LEU A 312 -8.11 3.20 15.79
N GLY A 313 -7.67 3.70 14.63
CA GLY A 313 -6.30 4.21 14.42
C GLY A 313 -6.14 5.69 14.73
N THR A 314 -5.03 6.27 14.27
CA THR A 314 -4.67 7.68 14.50
C THR A 314 -5.16 8.64 13.41
N ASN A 315 -5.79 8.16 12.34
CA ASN A 315 -6.10 8.97 11.16
C ASN A 315 -7.29 9.92 11.36
N VAL A 316 -7.22 11.13 10.82
CA VAL A 316 -8.32 12.10 10.74
C VAL A 316 -8.41 12.65 9.32
N LEU A 317 -9.59 12.51 8.70
CA LEU A 317 -9.89 13.07 7.38
C LEU A 317 -10.25 14.55 7.51
N VAL A 318 -9.52 15.40 6.79
CA VAL A 318 -9.74 16.86 6.78
C VAL A 318 -10.09 17.41 5.40
N ALA A 319 -9.94 16.61 4.34
CA ALA A 319 -10.05 17.09 2.95
C ALA A 319 -9.18 18.35 2.75
N ASN A 320 -9.66 19.32 1.96
CA ASN A 320 -9.04 20.65 1.82
C ASN A 320 -9.83 21.72 2.62
N ASP A 321 -10.46 21.30 3.73
CA ASP A 321 -11.31 22.16 4.56
C ASP A 321 -10.45 22.89 5.60
N LYS A 322 -10.35 24.22 5.44
CA LYS A 322 -9.52 25.08 6.31
C LYS A 322 -9.87 24.96 7.79
N GLU A 323 -11.15 24.83 8.12
CA GLU A 323 -11.58 24.73 9.53
C GLU A 323 -11.16 23.38 10.11
N LYS A 324 -11.39 22.28 9.38
CA LYS A 324 -10.98 20.93 9.82
C LYS A 324 -9.47 20.79 9.95
N ILE A 325 -8.71 21.38 9.01
CA ILE A 325 -7.25 21.43 9.09
C ILE A 325 -6.83 22.15 10.37
N SER A 326 -7.35 23.36 10.62
CA SER A 326 -7.01 24.12 11.83
C SER A 326 -7.35 23.35 13.11
N GLN A 327 -8.54 22.74 13.19
CA GLN A 327 -8.94 21.95 14.36
C GLN A 327 -8.04 20.73 14.59
N ALA A 328 -7.57 20.08 13.51
CA ALA A 328 -6.66 18.95 13.61
C ALA A 328 -5.29 19.39 14.17
N PHE A 329 -4.71 20.46 13.65
CA PHE A 329 -3.45 20.99 14.17
C PHE A 329 -3.58 21.48 15.62
N GLU A 330 -4.70 22.12 15.99
CA GLU A 330 -4.95 22.52 17.37
C GLU A 330 -5.00 21.31 18.33
N LYS A 331 -5.71 20.24 17.95
CA LYS A 331 -5.73 18.98 18.73
C LYS A 331 -4.33 18.39 18.90
N LEU A 332 -3.54 18.41 17.83
CA LEU A 332 -2.17 17.90 17.85
C LEU A 332 -1.28 18.72 18.79
N LYS A 333 -1.25 20.05 18.65
CA LYS A 333 -0.45 20.96 19.49
C LYS A 333 -0.82 20.87 20.97
N ASN A 334 -2.09 20.64 21.26
CA ASN A 334 -2.59 20.47 22.63
C ASN A 334 -2.36 19.08 23.22
N GLY A 335 -1.71 18.15 22.50
CA GLY A 335 -1.48 16.77 22.96
C GLY A 335 -2.77 15.96 23.12
N LYS A 336 -3.84 16.35 22.43
CA LYS A 336 -5.17 15.72 22.49
C LYS A 336 -5.42 14.80 21.29
N TRP A 337 -4.36 14.38 20.60
CA TRP A 337 -4.50 13.44 19.51
C TRP A 337 -4.88 12.05 20.04
N LYS A 338 -5.76 11.36 19.35
CA LYS A 338 -6.17 10.00 19.74
C LYS A 338 -5.03 9.01 19.57
N GLU A 339 -4.92 8.09 20.50
CA GLU A 339 -4.02 6.94 20.38
C GLU A 339 -4.71 5.80 19.62
N THR A 340 -3.91 4.97 18.96
CA THR A 340 -4.40 3.76 18.30
C THR A 340 -4.91 2.77 19.33
N GLN A 341 -6.15 2.34 19.11
CA GLN A 341 -6.78 1.24 19.82
C GLN A 341 -6.41 -0.10 19.17
N ASN A 342 -6.88 -1.22 19.75
CA ASN A 342 -6.66 -2.53 19.16
C ASN A 342 -7.42 -2.69 17.84
N ILE A 343 -6.72 -2.60 16.71
CA ILE A 343 -7.29 -2.85 15.39
C ILE A 343 -7.30 -4.37 15.13
N PRO A 344 -8.48 -4.99 14.86
CA PRO A 344 -8.59 -6.43 14.73
C PRO A 344 -7.61 -7.04 13.71
N LEU A 345 -6.86 -8.05 14.14
CA LEU A 345 -5.90 -8.83 13.33
C LEU A 345 -4.76 -8.03 12.69
N TRP A 346 -4.53 -6.77 13.10
CA TRP A 346 -3.33 -6.02 12.72
C TRP A 346 -2.15 -6.37 13.65
N ASP A 347 -1.88 -7.67 13.79
CA ASP A 347 -0.89 -8.24 14.71
C ASP A 347 0.36 -8.78 14.00
N GLY A 348 0.50 -8.50 12.71
CA GLY A 348 1.62 -8.93 11.88
C GLY A 348 1.63 -10.41 11.54
N LYS A 349 0.46 -11.08 11.58
CA LYS A 349 0.32 -12.51 11.29
C LYS A 349 -0.64 -12.80 10.13
N ALA A 350 -1.00 -11.80 9.33
CA ALA A 350 -1.95 -12.00 8.23
C ALA A 350 -1.42 -12.99 7.20
N SER A 351 -0.15 -12.88 6.83
CA SER A 351 0.53 -13.79 5.90
C SER A 351 0.56 -15.24 6.38
N GLU A 352 0.84 -15.47 7.67
CA GLU A 352 0.81 -16.81 8.28
C GLU A 352 -0.60 -17.41 8.26
N ARG A 353 -1.64 -16.59 8.52
CA ARG A 353 -3.04 -17.03 8.42
C ARG A 353 -3.39 -17.41 6.99
N ILE A 354 -3.02 -16.58 6.00
CA ILE A 354 -3.27 -16.86 4.57
C ILE A 354 -2.68 -18.23 4.20
N ILE A 355 -1.39 -18.42 4.43
CA ILE A 355 -0.71 -19.67 4.04
C ILE A 355 -1.25 -20.88 4.82
N SER A 356 -1.53 -20.73 6.12
CA SER A 356 -2.12 -21.81 6.92
C SER A 356 -3.51 -22.22 6.40
N THR A 357 -4.33 -21.26 5.97
CA THR A 357 -5.64 -21.53 5.37
C THR A 357 -5.50 -22.25 4.04
N LEU A 358 -4.59 -21.81 3.17
CA LEU A 358 -4.35 -22.47 1.87
C LEU A 358 -3.86 -23.90 2.02
N LEU A 359 -2.96 -24.15 2.98
CA LEU A 359 -2.50 -25.50 3.29
C LEU A 359 -3.65 -26.40 3.73
N LYS A 360 -4.58 -25.88 4.55
CA LYS A 360 -5.78 -26.63 4.94
C LYS A 360 -6.72 -26.90 3.78
N ILE A 361 -6.92 -25.92 2.89
CA ILE A 361 -7.78 -26.09 1.70
C ILE A 361 -7.21 -27.12 0.73
N HIS A 362 -5.89 -27.21 0.61
CA HIS A 362 -5.24 -28.08 -0.37
C HIS A 362 -4.97 -29.50 0.14
N TYR A 363 -4.66 -29.66 1.43
CA TYR A 363 -4.28 -30.95 2.02
C TYR A 363 -5.32 -31.54 3.00
N GLY A 364 -6.27 -30.73 3.48
CA GLY A 364 -7.38 -31.15 4.34
C GLY A 364 -8.63 -31.38 3.52
#